data_AF-A0A1F3BL70-F1
#
_entry.id   AF-A0A1F3BL70-F1
#
_cell.length_a   1.000
_cell.length_b   1.000
_cell.length_c   1.000
_cell.angle_alpha   90.00
_cell.angle_beta   90.00
_cell.angle_gamma   90.00
#
_symmetry.space_group_name_H-M   'P 1'
#
loop_
_entity.id
_entity.type
_entity.pdbx_description
1 polymer ?
#
loop_
_entity_poly.entity_id
_entity_poly.type
_entity_poly.pdbx_seq_one_letter_code
_entity_poly.pdbx_strand_id
1 'polypeptide(L)'
;MPLRSIDRDHAAALARAGFHRHVVTGGTASRELEVYRRRADGRWFLEAHQDGDGAGHVDVGLTLEEGGGLLIGPIHRALSVAALTSALPHIVESLEALAAAAESLRCPKCNSWAVMKEGSEGPYLACGGAPRTRKPFDRTIRKCRRNLIMAALVIHRDSKPPW
;
A
#
# COMPACT_ATOMS: atom_id res chain seq x y z
N MET A 1 5.71 1.33 -12.85
CA MET A 1 5.41 0.20 -13.74
C MET A 1 3.93 -0.11 -13.62
N PRO A 2 3.25 -0.71 -14.63
CA PRO A 2 1.85 -1.08 -14.47
C PRO A 2 1.72 -2.22 -13.45
N LEU A 3 0.77 -2.11 -12.52
CA LEU A 3 0.40 -3.24 -11.66
C LEU A 3 -0.09 -4.40 -12.55
N ARG A 4 0.26 -5.63 -12.19
CA ARG A 4 -0.20 -6.84 -12.90
C ARG A 4 -1.41 -7.42 -12.17
N SER A 5 -2.22 -8.20 -12.88
CA SER A 5 -3.23 -9.03 -12.21
C SER A 5 -2.55 -9.98 -11.25
N ILE A 6 -3.14 -10.15 -10.06
CA ILE A 6 -2.64 -11.09 -9.07
C ILE A 6 -2.72 -12.50 -9.64
N ASP A 7 -1.64 -13.28 -9.55
CA ASP A 7 -1.64 -14.67 -10.00
C ASP A 7 -2.57 -15.54 -9.14
N ARG A 8 -2.94 -16.69 -9.70
CA ARG A 8 -4.00 -17.54 -9.14
C ARG A 8 -3.70 -18.01 -7.70
N ASP A 9 -2.45 -18.26 -7.37
CA ASP A 9 -2.10 -18.88 -6.09
C ASP A 9 -2.08 -17.82 -4.98
N HIS A 10 -1.57 -16.62 -5.26
CA HIS A 10 -1.73 -15.46 -4.37
C HIS A 10 -3.21 -15.06 -4.22
N ALA A 11 -3.97 -15.04 -5.32
CA ALA A 11 -5.40 -14.74 -5.30
C ALA A 11 -6.18 -15.72 -4.41
N ALA A 12 -5.86 -17.02 -4.47
CA ALA A 12 -6.48 -18.03 -3.62
C ALA A 12 -6.13 -17.81 -2.13
N ALA A 13 -4.90 -17.40 -1.80
CA ALA A 13 -4.51 -17.06 -0.43
C ALA A 13 -5.28 -15.84 0.10
N LEU A 14 -5.40 -14.78 -0.72
CA LEU A 14 -6.15 -13.57 -0.42
C LEU A 14 -7.64 -13.87 -0.21
N ALA A 15 -8.24 -14.68 -1.08
CA ALA A 15 -9.64 -15.09 -0.97
C ALA A 15 -9.93 -15.84 0.35
N ARG A 16 -9.03 -16.74 0.77
CA ARG A 16 -9.15 -17.44 2.06
C ARG A 16 -9.08 -16.48 3.26
N ALA A 17 -8.38 -15.35 3.13
CA ALA A 17 -8.29 -14.32 4.15
C ALA A 17 -9.41 -13.26 4.06
N GLY A 18 -10.45 -13.49 3.24
CA GLY A 18 -11.62 -12.60 3.12
C GLY A 18 -11.39 -11.39 2.22
N PHE A 19 -10.37 -11.42 1.36
CA PHE A 19 -10.24 -10.43 0.29
C PHE A 19 -11.05 -10.85 -0.93
N HIS A 20 -11.69 -9.88 -1.56
CA HIS A 20 -12.51 -10.08 -2.76
C HIS A 20 -11.88 -9.35 -3.94
N ARG A 21 -11.98 -9.95 -5.12
CA ARG A 21 -11.54 -9.34 -6.36
C ARG A 21 -12.28 -8.01 -6.58
N HIS A 22 -11.53 -6.99 -6.91
CA HIS A 22 -12.01 -5.66 -7.25
C HIS A 22 -11.21 -5.11 -8.44
N VAL A 23 -11.78 -4.14 -9.15
CA VAL A 23 -11.11 -3.49 -10.27
C VAL A 23 -11.02 -2.01 -9.94
N VAL A 24 -9.80 -1.49 -9.95
CA VAL A 24 -9.55 -0.06 -9.79
C VAL A 24 -9.06 0.52 -11.10
N THR A 25 -9.56 1.70 -11.45
CA THR A 25 -9.04 2.46 -12.60
C THR A 25 -7.91 3.35 -12.10
N GLY A 26 -6.68 3.01 -12.47
CA GLY A 26 -5.47 3.66 -11.96
C GLY A 26 -4.54 4.23 -13.04
N GLY A 27 -3.76 5.25 -12.67
CA GLY A 27 -2.70 5.83 -13.49
C GLY A 27 -3.15 6.84 -14.56
N THR A 28 -2.18 7.47 -15.24
CA THR A 28 -2.42 8.51 -16.27
C THR A 28 -3.06 7.98 -17.56
N ALA A 29 -3.12 6.65 -17.72
CA ALA A 29 -3.65 5.97 -18.89
C ALA A 29 -5.02 5.31 -18.65
N SER A 30 -5.68 5.58 -17.51
CA SER A 30 -6.98 5.01 -17.13
C SER A 30 -7.04 3.49 -17.29
N ARG A 31 -5.99 2.78 -16.82
CA ARG A 31 -5.93 1.33 -16.94
C ARG A 31 -6.70 0.69 -15.79
N GLU A 32 -7.50 -0.31 -16.13
CA GLU A 32 -8.12 -1.20 -15.14
C GLU A 32 -7.06 -2.14 -14.57
N LEU A 33 -6.99 -2.19 -13.25
CA LEU A 33 -6.06 -3.01 -12.49
C LEU A 33 -6.89 -3.92 -11.58
N GLU A 34 -6.67 -5.22 -11.71
CA GLU A 34 -7.27 -6.20 -10.81
C GLU A 34 -6.52 -6.17 -9.48
N VAL A 35 -7.26 -5.92 -8.41
CA VAL A 35 -6.77 -5.84 -7.04
C VAL A 35 -7.65 -6.69 -6.14
N TYR A 36 -7.19 -7.01 -4.94
CA TYR A 36 -7.98 -7.76 -3.97
C TYR A 36 -8.22 -6.89 -2.75
N ARG A 37 -9.48 -6.70 -2.36
CA ARG A 37 -9.88 -5.81 -1.27
C ARG A 37 -10.62 -6.52 -0.17
N ARG A 38 -10.33 -6.12 1.06
CA ARG A 38 -11.08 -6.49 2.27
C ARG A 38 -11.47 -5.20 3.00
N ARG A 39 -12.70 -5.11 3.48
CA ARG A 39 -13.14 -3.96 4.29
C ARG A 39 -12.41 -4.00 5.64
N ALA A 40 -11.87 -2.86 6.07
CA ALA A 40 -11.25 -2.69 7.38
C ALA A 40 -12.24 -1.98 8.32
N ASP A 41 -12.12 -0.65 8.46
CA ASP A 41 -13.02 0.17 9.28
C ASP A 41 -13.51 1.43 8.53
N GLY A 42 -14.78 1.79 8.74
CA GLY A 42 -15.39 2.97 8.13
C GLY A 42 -15.22 3.03 6.60
N ARG A 43 -14.39 3.97 6.14
CA ARG A 43 -14.09 4.22 4.72
C ARG A 43 -12.82 3.52 4.21
N TRP A 44 -12.17 2.72 5.06
CA TRP A 44 -10.90 2.06 4.79
C TRP A 44 -11.07 0.65 4.26
N PHE A 45 -10.16 0.31 3.36
CA PHE A 45 -10.01 -1.03 2.83
C PHE A 45 -8.55 -1.45 2.96
N LEU A 46 -8.35 -2.73 3.23
CA LEU A 46 -7.11 -3.41 2.92
C LEU A 46 -7.11 -3.72 1.44
N GLU A 47 -6.02 -3.44 0.74
CA GLU A 47 -5.90 -3.68 -0.68
C GLU A 47 -4.56 -4.35 -0.97
N ALA A 48 -4.62 -5.42 -1.76
CA ALA A 48 -3.47 -6.20 -2.19
C ALA A 48 -3.22 -5.98 -3.68
N HIS A 49 -1.94 -5.77 -4.02
CA HIS A 49 -1.41 -5.58 -5.37
C HIS A 49 -0.27 -6.55 -5.61
N GLN A 50 -0.15 -7.09 -6.83
CA GLN A 50 1.06 -7.78 -7.25
C GLN A 50 1.93 -6.82 -8.06
N ASP A 51 3.22 -6.75 -7.70
CA ASP A 51 4.11 -5.81 -8.36
C ASP A 51 4.37 -6.17 -9.83
N GLY A 52 4.53 -5.12 -10.62
CA GLY A 52 4.74 -5.21 -12.06
C GLY A 52 6.20 -5.38 -12.48
N ASP A 53 7.15 -5.24 -11.55
CA ASP A 53 8.60 -5.32 -11.79
C ASP A 53 9.11 -6.74 -12.15
N GLY A 54 8.26 -7.75 -11.99
CA GLY A 54 8.58 -9.15 -12.27
C GLY A 54 9.15 -9.93 -11.08
N ALA A 55 9.35 -9.30 -9.92
CA ALA A 55 9.73 -9.97 -8.68
C ALA A 55 8.57 -10.77 -8.07
N GLY A 56 7.33 -10.51 -8.50
CA GLY A 56 6.16 -11.34 -8.18
C GLY A 56 5.71 -11.27 -6.72
N HIS A 57 6.18 -10.28 -5.95
CA HIS A 57 5.75 -10.05 -4.59
C HIS A 57 4.36 -9.42 -4.55
N VAL A 58 3.65 -9.64 -3.44
CA VAL A 58 2.35 -9.02 -3.17
C VAL A 58 2.50 -7.99 -2.06
N ASP A 59 2.09 -6.77 -2.36
CA ASP A 59 2.02 -5.66 -1.43
C ASP A 59 0.58 -5.52 -0.92
N VAL A 60 0.41 -5.47 0.40
CA VAL A 60 -0.87 -5.22 1.07
C VAL A 60 -0.76 -3.95 1.88
N GLY A 61 -1.71 -3.03 1.72
CA GLY A 61 -1.74 -1.78 2.46
C GLY A 61 -3.15 -1.23 2.65
N LEU A 62 -3.25 -0.07 3.29
CA LEU A 62 -4.51 0.65 3.43
C LEU A 62 -4.82 1.45 2.17
N THR A 63 -6.09 1.50 1.79
CA THR A 63 -6.58 2.35 0.73
C THR A 63 -7.95 2.91 1.11
N LEU A 64 -8.38 3.95 0.39
CA LEU A 64 -9.72 4.50 0.49
C LEU A 64 -10.59 4.01 -0.68
N GLU A 65 -11.91 4.11 -0.54
CA GLU A 65 -12.85 3.78 -1.62
C GLU A 65 -12.51 4.50 -2.93
N GLU A 66 -12.21 5.80 -2.85
CA GLU A 66 -11.84 6.68 -3.96
C GLU A 66 -10.33 6.65 -4.29
N GLY A 67 -9.56 5.75 -3.66
CA GLY A 67 -8.09 5.78 -3.64
C GLY A 67 -7.40 5.40 -4.95
N GLY A 68 -8.12 4.84 -5.93
CA GLY A 68 -7.58 4.51 -7.26
C GLY A 68 -6.37 3.58 -7.24
N GLY A 69 -6.27 2.68 -6.26
CA GLY A 69 -5.13 1.76 -6.11
C GLY A 69 -3.91 2.36 -5.39
N LEU A 70 -4.03 3.52 -4.72
CA LEU A 70 -2.92 4.11 -3.97
C LEU A 70 -2.92 3.59 -2.52
N LEU A 71 -1.84 2.89 -2.15
CA LEU A 71 -1.63 2.45 -0.77
C LEU A 71 -1.15 3.62 0.13
N ILE A 72 -1.78 3.73 1.30
CA ILE A 72 -1.60 4.78 2.30
C ILE A 72 -0.90 4.20 3.52
N GLY A 73 0.12 4.91 4.01
CA GLY A 73 0.91 4.50 5.17
C GLY A 73 1.89 3.37 4.88
N PRO A 74 2.27 2.57 5.89
CA PRO A 74 3.12 1.40 5.71
C PRO A 74 2.49 0.36 4.79
N ILE A 75 3.36 -0.34 4.06
CA ILE A 75 2.97 -1.45 3.18
C ILE A 75 3.58 -2.73 3.72
N HIS A 76 2.81 -3.82 3.71
CA HIS A 76 3.30 -5.16 3.99
C HIS A 76 3.58 -5.89 2.68
N ARG A 77 4.84 -6.24 2.43
CA ARG A 77 5.31 -6.93 1.22
C ARG A 77 5.56 -8.40 1.49
N ALA A 78 4.80 -9.29 0.87
CA ALA A 78 5.05 -10.73 0.91
C ALA A 78 5.81 -11.18 -0.33
N LEU A 79 6.98 -11.81 -0.14
CA LEU A 79 7.85 -12.22 -1.25
C LEU A 79 7.45 -13.55 -1.92
N SER A 80 6.44 -14.24 -1.40
CA SER A 80 5.93 -15.50 -1.95
C SER A 80 4.50 -15.77 -1.48
N VAL A 81 3.85 -16.77 -2.08
CA VAL A 81 2.54 -17.28 -1.66
C VAL A 81 2.60 -17.82 -0.22
N ALA A 82 3.68 -18.48 0.16
CA ALA A 82 3.85 -19.05 1.50
C ALA A 82 4.01 -17.95 2.55
N ALA A 83 4.90 -16.98 2.29
CA ALA A 83 5.07 -15.79 3.12
C ALA A 83 3.75 -15.03 3.28
N LEU A 84 3.01 -14.82 2.18
CA LEU A 84 1.72 -14.16 2.21
C LEU A 84 0.73 -14.94 3.08
N THR A 85 0.57 -16.23 2.83
CA THR A 85 -0.37 -17.09 3.55
C THR A 85 -0.10 -17.09 5.06
N SER A 86 1.17 -17.20 5.47
CA SER A 86 1.53 -17.18 6.90
C SER A 86 1.37 -15.81 7.53
N ALA A 87 1.66 -14.73 6.80
CA ALA A 87 1.65 -13.37 7.33
C ALA A 87 0.26 -12.72 7.32
N LEU A 88 -0.67 -13.18 6.48
CA LEU A 88 -1.97 -12.55 6.26
C LEU A 88 -2.75 -12.25 7.56
N PRO A 89 -2.86 -13.15 8.55
CA PRO A 89 -3.55 -12.83 9.80
C PRO A 89 -2.96 -11.60 10.52
N HIS A 90 -1.62 -11.55 10.64
CA HIS A 90 -0.91 -10.43 11.26
C HIS A 90 -0.96 -9.17 10.40
N ILE A 91 -0.87 -9.29 9.07
CA ILE A 91 -1.02 -8.14 8.14
C ILE A 91 -2.39 -7.49 8.32
N VAL A 92 -3.44 -8.30 8.36
CA VAL A 92 -4.83 -7.84 8.53
C VAL A 92 -4.98 -7.11 9.87
N GLU A 93 -4.54 -7.74 10.97
CA GLU A 93 -4.60 -7.14 12.30
C GLU A 93 -3.85 -5.80 12.37
N SER A 94 -2.63 -5.77 11.86
CA SER A 94 -1.77 -4.57 11.81
C SER A 94 -2.44 -3.42 11.04
N LEU A 95 -2.99 -3.69 9.85
CA LEU A 95 -3.61 -2.68 9.02
C LEU A 95 -5.00 -2.25 9.53
N GLU A 96 -5.79 -3.16 10.12
CA GLU A 96 -7.07 -2.81 10.76
C GLU A 96 -6.84 -1.90 11.98
N ALA A 97 -5.84 -2.20 12.81
CA ALA A 97 -5.44 -1.32 13.92
C ALA A 97 -5.01 0.06 13.42
N LEU A 98 -4.27 0.11 12.31
CA LEU A 98 -3.84 1.36 11.70
C LEU A 98 -5.01 2.14 11.08
N ALA A 99 -6.01 1.46 10.48
CA ALA A 99 -7.22 2.10 9.98
C ALA A 99 -7.99 2.81 11.09
N ALA A 100 -8.08 2.19 12.27
CA ALA A 100 -8.68 2.79 13.46
C ALA A 100 -7.88 4.02 13.96
N ALA A 101 -6.55 4.03 13.75
CA ALA A 101 -5.65 5.12 14.13
C ALA A 101 -5.22 6.00 12.94
N ALA A 102 -6.02 6.08 11.88
CA ALA A 102 -5.57 6.59 10.59
C ALA A 102 -5.16 8.07 10.59
N GLU A 103 -5.59 8.88 11.56
CA GLU A 103 -5.14 10.28 11.65
C GLU A 103 -3.62 10.41 11.85
N SER A 104 -2.97 9.37 12.36
CA SER A 104 -1.50 9.29 12.43
C SER A 104 -0.82 9.21 11.05
N LEU A 105 -1.57 8.83 10.00
CA LEU A 105 -1.10 8.77 8.61
C LEU A 105 -1.28 10.08 7.85
N ARG A 106 -1.89 11.10 8.47
CA ARG A 106 -2.03 12.43 7.88
C ARG A 106 -0.73 13.20 8.02
N CYS A 107 -0.37 13.92 6.96
CA CYS A 107 0.68 14.91 7.05
C CYS A 107 0.19 16.08 7.93
N PRO A 108 0.83 16.39 9.07
CA PRO A 108 0.44 17.47 9.98
C PRO A 108 0.63 18.90 9.41
N LYS A 109 0.98 19.03 8.13
CA LYS A 109 1.22 20.31 7.46
C LYS A 109 0.19 20.63 6.40
N CYS A 110 -0.19 19.65 5.60
CA CYS A 110 -1.14 19.81 4.49
C CYS A 110 -2.33 18.85 4.57
N ASN A 111 -2.40 18.02 5.61
CA ASN A 111 -3.43 17.02 5.83
C ASN A 111 -3.58 15.97 4.70
N SER A 112 -2.58 15.85 3.82
CA SER A 112 -2.55 14.79 2.80
C SER A 112 -2.14 13.46 3.43
N TRP A 113 -2.59 12.36 2.84
CA TRP A 113 -2.18 11.02 3.26
C TRP A 113 -0.70 10.77 3.02
N ALA A 114 -0.05 10.06 3.93
CA ALA A 114 1.28 9.54 3.72
C ALA A 114 1.25 8.30 2.82
N VAL A 115 2.26 8.15 1.99
CA VAL A 115 2.43 7.03 1.05
C VAL A 115 3.86 6.52 1.13
N MET A 116 4.04 5.22 0.93
CA MET A 116 5.37 4.62 0.80
C MET A 116 6.03 5.08 -0.50
N LYS A 117 7.32 5.43 -0.43
CA LYS A 117 8.18 5.70 -1.58
C LYS A 117 9.50 4.98 -1.42
N GLU A 118 10.06 4.57 -2.56
CA GLU A 118 11.42 4.06 -2.64
C GLU A 118 12.42 5.21 -2.68
N GLY A 119 13.52 5.07 -1.95
CA GLY A 119 14.65 6.02 -1.88
C GLY A 119 15.99 5.29 -1.87
N SER A 120 17.09 6.04 -1.99
CA SER A 120 18.45 5.44 -1.98
C SER A 120 18.77 4.71 -0.67
N GLU A 121 18.26 5.23 0.44
CA GLU A 121 18.42 4.66 1.79
C GLU A 121 17.34 3.61 2.12
N GLY A 122 16.52 3.24 1.13
CA GLY A 122 15.39 2.32 1.29
C GLY A 122 14.02 3.01 1.38
N PRO A 123 12.96 2.22 1.65
CA PRO A 123 11.58 2.68 1.68
C PRO A 123 11.33 3.71 2.80
N TYR A 124 10.61 4.78 2.49
CA TYR A 124 10.22 5.81 3.46
C TYR A 124 8.79 6.31 3.23
N LEU A 125 8.15 6.80 4.30
CA LEU A 125 6.84 7.43 4.18
C LEU A 125 7.00 8.90 3.81
N ALA A 126 6.34 9.28 2.73
CA ALA A 126 6.32 10.63 2.21
C ALA A 126 4.90 11.19 2.17
N CYS A 127 4.77 12.51 2.24
CA CYS A 127 3.51 13.17 1.92
C CYS A 127 3.08 12.82 0.48
N GLY A 128 1.86 12.29 0.33
CA GLY A 128 1.23 11.99 -0.96
C GLY A 128 0.70 13.23 -1.70
N GLY A 129 0.58 14.37 -1.00
CA GLY A 129 0.18 15.64 -1.59
C GLY A 129 1.23 16.15 -2.59
N ALA A 130 0.89 16.16 -3.88
CA ALA A 130 1.64 16.87 -4.91
C ALA A 130 1.51 18.41 -4.71
N PRO A 131 2.50 19.22 -5.12
CA PRO A 131 2.30 20.67 -5.24
C PRO A 131 1.12 20.93 -6.19
N ARG A 132 0.06 21.60 -5.71
CA ARG A 132 -1.18 21.89 -6.44
C ARG A 132 -1.03 22.82 -7.66
N THR A 133 0.19 23.14 -8.11
CA THR A 133 0.40 24.18 -9.12
C THR A 133 1.39 23.75 -10.21
N ARG A 134 0.96 23.89 -11.47
CA ARG A 134 1.72 23.72 -12.72
C ARG A 134 2.85 24.73 -12.95
N LYS A 135 3.20 25.58 -11.98
CA LYS A 135 4.29 26.55 -12.15
C LYS A 135 5.63 25.92 -11.75
N PRO A 136 6.61 25.84 -12.65
CA PRO A 136 7.97 25.50 -12.26
C PRO A 136 8.47 26.67 -11.41
N PHE A 137 9.06 26.38 -10.25
CA PHE A 137 9.73 27.38 -9.38
C PHE A 137 8.85 28.32 -8.53
N ASP A 138 7.88 27.81 -7.78
CA ASP A 138 7.42 28.53 -6.58
C ASP A 138 8.08 27.98 -5.30
N ARG A 139 9.12 28.69 -4.82
CA ARG A 139 9.82 28.40 -3.55
C ARG A 139 8.92 28.58 -2.31
N THR A 140 7.73 29.17 -2.45
CA THR A 140 6.78 29.35 -1.34
C THR A 140 5.87 28.14 -1.13
N ILE A 141 5.88 27.15 -2.04
CA ILE A 141 5.25 25.85 -1.78
C ILE A 141 6.08 25.14 -0.72
N ARG A 142 5.63 25.34 0.51
CA ARG A 142 6.10 24.76 1.75
C ARG A 142 6.23 23.23 1.60
N LYS A 143 7.37 22.75 1.10
CA LYS A 143 7.74 21.32 0.95
C LYS A 143 7.27 20.53 2.19
N CYS A 144 6.29 19.65 2.01
CA CYS A 144 5.84 18.73 3.05
C CYS A 144 6.82 17.56 3.09
N ARG A 145 8.05 17.80 3.57
CA ARG A 145 9.11 16.79 3.70
C ARG A 145 9.27 16.34 5.16
N ARG A 146 8.17 16.10 5.86
CA ARG A 146 8.27 15.36 7.12
C ARG A 146 8.17 13.89 6.77
N ASN A 147 9.25 13.16 7.03
CA ASN A 147 9.20 11.72 7.14
C ASN A 147 8.35 11.40 8.37
N LEU A 148 7.32 10.59 8.23
CA LEU A 148 6.69 9.99 9.40
C LEU A 148 7.68 8.98 9.98
N ILE A 149 7.87 9.02 11.31
CA ILE A 149 8.78 8.11 12.01
C ILE A 149 8.05 6.79 12.26
N MET A 150 7.89 6.01 11.19
CA MET A 150 7.39 4.63 11.23
C MET A 150 7.99 3.87 10.05
N ALA A 151 8.06 2.54 10.15
CA ALA A 151 8.54 1.72 9.06
C ALA A 151 7.62 1.90 7.84
N ALA A 152 8.17 2.24 6.67
CA ALA A 152 7.37 2.46 5.48
C ALA A 152 7.03 1.16 4.74
N LEU A 153 7.89 0.15 4.90
CA LEU A 153 7.75 -1.17 4.30
C LEU A 153 8.06 -2.22 5.36
N VAL A 154 7.19 -3.22 5.48
CA VAL A 154 7.39 -4.41 6.30
C VAL A 154 7.47 -5.60 5.37
N ILE A 155 8.61 -6.29 5.37
CA ILE A 155 8.87 -7.41 4.45
C ILE A 155 8.57 -8.73 5.16
N HIS A 156 7.71 -9.53 4.55
CA HIS A 156 7.39 -10.89 4.95
C HIS A 156 8.09 -11.87 4.01
N ARG A 157 8.88 -12.74 4.61
CA ARG A 157 9.58 -13.82 3.93
C ARG A 157 9.00 -15.15 4.35
N ASP A 158 9.34 -16.19 3.62
CA ASP A 158 9.06 -17.55 4.06
C ASP A 158 9.64 -17.73 5.45
N SER A 159 8.84 -18.31 6.35
CA SER A 159 9.34 -18.72 7.65
C SER A 159 10.48 -19.68 7.38
N LYS A 160 11.70 -19.37 7.88
CA LYS A 160 12.79 -20.34 7.82
C LYS A 160 12.24 -21.61 8.50
N PRO A 161 12.30 -22.79 7.85
CA PRO A 161 11.85 -23.99 8.52
C PRO A 161 12.67 -24.15 9.82
N PRO A 162 12.08 -24.71 10.89
CA PRO A 162 12.66 -24.72 12.23
C PRO A 162 13.89 -25.64 12.40
N TRP A 163 14.64 -25.94 11.33
CA TRP A 163 15.79 -26.84 11.34
C TRP A 163 17.02 -26.22 10.66
#